data_AF-A0A2M8P637-F1
#
_entry.id   AF-A0A2M8P637-F1
#
_cell.length_a   1.000
_cell.length_b   1.000
_cell.length_c   1.000
_cell.angle_alpha   90.00
_cell.angle_beta   90.00
_cell.angle_gamma   90.00
#
_symmetry.space_group_name_H-M   'P 1'
#
loop_
_entity.id
_entity.type
_entity.pdbx_description
1 polymer ?
#
loop_
_entity_poly.entity_id
_entity_poly.type
_entity_poly.pdbx_seq_one_letter_code
_entity_poly.pdbx_strand_id
1 'polypeptide(L)'
;DFSMYNGGERGGKIRVRADIEVKDKRTLLVKSVPFGSTTSGLIDSIIKANDKGKVKVKKVRDNTAENVEIEIELPPNTSPDLTIDALYAFTDCEVSISPNTCVILDDKPVFLNVNELL
;
A
#
# COMPACT_ATOMS: atom_id res chain seq x y z
N ASP A 1 -9.74 2.75 1.10
CA ASP A 1 -10.93 3.29 0.43
C ASP A 1 -11.59 2.17 -0.37
N PHE A 2 -12.89 1.96 -0.15
CA PHE A 2 -13.67 0.84 -0.71
C PHE A 2 -14.90 1.31 -1.50
N SER A 3 -15.03 2.62 -1.76
CA SER A 3 -16.18 3.21 -2.46
C SER A 3 -16.44 2.60 -3.85
N MET A 4 -15.40 2.07 -4.50
CA MET A 4 -15.45 1.42 -5.81
C MET A 4 -15.50 -0.12 -5.72
N TYR A 5 -15.78 -0.71 -4.55
CA TYR A 5 -15.81 -2.17 -4.37
C TYR A 5 -16.86 -2.88 -5.24
N ASN A 6 -18.00 -2.22 -5.50
CA ASN A 6 -19.08 -2.71 -6.36
C ASN A 6 -19.50 -4.17 -6.09
N GLY A 7 -19.55 -4.56 -4.81
CA GLY A 7 -19.95 -5.92 -4.42
C GLY A 7 -19.05 -7.02 -4.94
N GLY A 8 -17.78 -6.74 -5.25
CA GLY A 8 -16.84 -7.73 -5.77
C GLY A 8 -17.05 -8.10 -7.24
N GLU A 9 -17.87 -7.34 -7.97
CA GLU A 9 -18.07 -7.49 -9.40
C GLU A 9 -16.80 -7.15 -10.18
N ARG A 10 -16.72 -7.73 -11.39
CA ARG A 10 -15.61 -7.50 -12.30
C ARG A 10 -15.52 -6.01 -12.67
N GLY A 11 -14.40 -5.38 -12.33
CA GLY A 11 -14.17 -3.95 -12.54
C GLY A 11 -14.29 -3.12 -11.25
N GLY A 12 -14.66 -3.74 -10.12
CA GLY A 12 -14.48 -3.15 -8.81
C GLY A 12 -13.02 -2.84 -8.50
N LYS A 13 -12.80 -1.85 -7.64
CA LYS A 13 -11.48 -1.39 -7.22
C LYS A 13 -11.51 -1.02 -5.74
N ILE A 14 -10.56 -1.53 -4.97
CA ILE A 14 -10.33 -1.11 -3.59
C ILE A 14 -8.89 -0.63 -3.44
N ARG A 15 -8.70 0.40 -2.63
CA ARG A 15 -7.37 0.93 -2.30
C ARG A 15 -7.03 0.58 -0.86
N VAL A 16 -5.94 -0.16 -0.71
CA VAL A 16 -5.37 -0.54 0.59
C VAL A 16 -4.13 0.32 0.82
N ARG A 17 -4.02 0.92 2.00
CA ARG A 17 -2.93 1.79 2.39
C ARG A 17 -2.19 1.20 3.57
N ALA A 18 -0.88 1.41 3.58
CA ALA A 18 -0.02 1.22 4.74
C ALA A 18 -0.31 2.29 5.78
N ASP A 19 -0.19 1.95 7.06
CA ASP A 19 -0.26 2.92 8.14
C ASP A 19 1.10 3.59 8.30
N ILE A 20 1.15 4.91 8.07
CA ILE A 20 2.36 5.72 8.17
C ILE A 20 2.18 6.75 9.29
N GLU A 21 3.06 6.71 10.27
CA GLU A 21 3.11 7.63 11.40
C GLU A 21 4.32 8.58 11.29
N VAL A 22 4.12 9.84 11.69
CA VAL A 22 5.22 10.80 11.78
C VAL A 22 5.83 10.70 13.18
N LYS A 23 7.02 10.13 13.29
CA LYS A 23 7.78 10.08 14.55
C LYS A 23 8.38 11.45 14.87
N ASP A 24 9.03 12.05 13.86
CA ASP A 24 9.72 13.34 13.96
C ASP A 24 9.63 14.11 12.63
N LYS A 25 10.03 15.39 12.62
CA LYS A 25 10.09 16.22 11.40
C LYS A 25 10.96 15.64 10.27
N ARG A 26 11.76 14.62 10.56
CA ARG A 26 12.67 13.97 9.62
C ARG A 26 12.50 12.45 9.59
N THR A 27 11.54 11.88 10.31
CA THR A 27 11.43 10.43 10.44
C THR A 27 9.98 10.01 10.33
N LEU A 28 9.71 9.11 9.38
CA LEU A 28 8.42 8.44 9.22
C LEU A 28 8.55 6.98 9.64
N LEU A 29 7.50 6.43 10.23
CA LEU A 29 7.39 5.02 10.60
C LEU A 29 6.25 4.39 9.81
N VAL A 30 6.52 3.30 9.11
CA VAL A 30 5.48 2.48 8.50
C VAL A 30 5.17 1.31 9.44
N LYS A 31 3.94 1.26 9.95
CA LYS A 31 3.46 0.30 10.96
C LYS A 31 2.74 -0.91 10.37
N SER A 32 2.33 -0.85 9.11
CA SER A 32 1.66 -1.95 8.41
C SER A 32 2.05 -2.00 6.95
N VAL A 33 1.99 -3.20 6.37
CA VAL A 33 2.19 -3.42 4.93
C VAL A 33 0.86 -3.77 4.28
N PRO A 34 0.57 -3.27 3.06
CA PRO A 34 -0.65 -3.66 2.37
C PRO A 34 -0.67 -5.14 2.00
N PHE A 35 -1.88 -5.69 1.91
CA PHE A 35 -2.07 -7.08 1.51
C PHE A 35 -1.50 -7.35 0.11
N GLY A 36 -0.70 -8.42 -0.02
CA GLY A 36 -0.02 -8.79 -1.27
C GLY A 36 1.39 -8.21 -1.43
N SER A 37 1.82 -7.31 -0.54
CA SER A 37 3.18 -6.81 -0.48
C SER A 37 3.95 -7.40 0.70
N THR A 38 5.28 -7.48 0.57
CA THR A 38 6.19 -7.85 1.67
C THR A 38 6.90 -6.61 2.18
N THR A 39 7.43 -6.65 3.40
CA THR A 39 8.28 -5.58 3.95
C THR A 39 9.47 -5.27 3.04
N SER A 40 10.16 -6.30 2.56
CA SER A 40 11.26 -6.15 1.61
C SER A 40 10.82 -5.53 0.28
N GLY A 41 9.68 -5.98 -0.27
CA GLY A 41 9.12 -5.42 -1.50
C GLY A 41 8.74 -3.94 -1.35
N LEU A 42 8.17 -3.57 -0.19
CA LEU A 42 7.86 -2.18 0.13
C LEU A 42 9.14 -1.33 0.19
N ILE A 43 10.18 -1.81 0.87
CA ILE A 43 11.48 -1.13 0.95
C ILE A 43 12.07 -0.93 -0.45
N ASP A 44 12.06 -1.96 -1.29
CA ASP A 44 12.55 -1.89 -2.67
C ASP A 44 11.74 -0.88 -3.51
N SER A 45 10.42 -0.82 -3.32
CA SER A 45 9.56 0.15 -4.00
C SER A 45 9.92 1.60 -3.63
N ILE A 46 10.22 1.84 -2.35
CA ILE A 46 10.63 3.15 -1.83
C ILE A 46 11.99 3.55 -2.40
N ILE A 47 12.96 2.64 -2.42
CA ILE A 47 14.29 2.88 -2.99
C ILE A 47 14.17 3.20 -4.49
N LYS A 48 13.40 2.42 -5.25
CA LYS A 48 13.15 2.68 -6.68
C LYS A 48 12.47 4.04 -6.93
N ALA A 49 11.53 4.44 -6.08
CA ALA A 49 10.88 5.75 -6.19
C ALA A 49 11.83 6.90 -5.86
N ASN A 50 12.77 6.67 -4.93
CA ASN A 50 13.84 7.60 -4.60
C ASN A 50 14.84 7.77 -5.75
N ASP A 51 15.27 6.67 -6.38
CA ASP A 51 16.17 6.69 -7.54
C ASP A 51 15.55 7.41 -8.74
N LYS A 52 14.23 7.32 -8.90
CA LYS A 52 13.46 8.07 -9.91
C LYS A 52 13.22 9.54 -9.55
N GLY A 53 13.67 9.98 -8.36
CA GLY A 53 13.48 11.34 -7.86
C GLY A 53 12.02 11.70 -7.53
N LYS A 54 11.13 10.72 -7.41
CA LYS A 54 9.71 10.93 -7.08
C LYS A 54 9.48 11.15 -5.60
N VAL A 55 10.27 10.49 -4.77
CA VAL A 55 10.27 10.61 -3.31
C VAL A 55 11.68 11.01 -2.89
N LYS A 56 11.83 11.85 -1.86
CA LYS A 56 13.15 12.22 -1.32
C LYS A 56 13.39 11.51 -0.01
N VAL A 57 14.22 10.49 -0.04
CA VAL A 57 14.51 9.63 1.11
C VAL A 57 16.01 9.59 1.34
N LYS A 58 16.45 9.76 2.59
CA LYS A 58 17.87 9.71 2.95
C LYS A 58 18.30 8.28 3.25
N LYS A 59 17.52 7.58 4.07
CA LYS A 59 17.82 6.20 4.48
C LYS A 59 16.52 5.49 4.86
N VAL A 60 16.46 4.19 4.58
CA VAL A 60 15.37 3.31 5.04
C VAL A 60 16.00 2.24 5.93
N ARG A 61 15.36 1.94 7.07
CA ARG A 61 15.77 0.89 8.00
C ARG A 61 14.59 -0.02 8.25
N ASP A 62 14.85 -1.32 8.15
CA ASP A 62 13.89 -2.33 8.56
C ASP A 62 14.14 -2.67 10.03
N ASN A 63 13.21 -2.25 10.90
CA ASN A 63 13.18 -2.59 12.32
C ASN A 63 12.08 -3.64 12.60
N THR A 64 11.56 -4.29 11.55
CA THR A 64 10.53 -5.32 11.69
C THR A 64 11.04 -6.44 12.58
N ALA A 65 10.37 -6.61 13.73
CA ALA A 65 10.62 -7.68 14.67
C ALA A 65 9.32 -8.49 14.83
N GLU A 66 8.70 -8.45 16.00
CA GLU A 66 7.36 -8.99 16.21
C GLU A 66 6.28 -8.16 15.48
N ASN A 67 6.49 -6.83 15.40
CA ASN A 67 5.62 -5.91 14.70
C ASN A 67 6.34 -5.33 13.48
N VAL A 68 5.59 -5.07 12.41
CA VAL A 68 6.09 -4.39 11.22
C VAL A 68 6.47 -2.96 11.60
N GLU A 69 7.73 -2.61 11.37
CA GLU A 69 8.22 -1.25 11.61
C GLU A 69 9.34 -0.92 10.63
N ILE A 70 9.02 -0.08 9.64
CA ILE A 70 10.01 0.43 8.68
C ILE A 70 10.24 1.90 8.98
N GLU A 71 11.48 2.26 9.33
CA GLU A 71 11.88 3.62 9.65
C GLU A 71 12.47 4.30 8.40
N ILE A 72 11.88 5.44 8.03
CA ILE A 72 12.25 6.22 6.85
C ILE A 72 12.81 7.56 7.31
N GLU A 73 14.12 7.75 7.12
CA GLU A 73 14.80 9.02 7.36
C GLU A 73 14.67 9.93 6.14
N LEU A 74 14.13 11.13 6.35
CA LEU A 74 13.95 12.18 5.35
C LEU A 74 15.17 13.12 5.30
N PRO A 75 15.53 13.64 4.11
CA PRO A 75 16.54 14.68 4.01
C PRO A 75 16.06 16.00 4.64
N PRO A 76 16.99 16.84 5.13
CA PRO A 76 16.64 18.13 5.73
C PRO A 76 15.85 19.01 4.74
N ASN A 77 14.92 19.81 5.28
CA ASN A 77 14.00 20.69 4.53
C ASN A 77 12.94 19.96 3.70
N THR A 78 12.69 18.67 3.97
CA THR A 78 11.57 17.93 3.38
C THR A 78 10.37 17.98 4.32
N SER A 79 9.19 18.26 3.77
CA SER A 79 7.94 18.20 4.55
C SER A 79 7.53 16.73 4.72
N PRO A 80 7.25 16.26 5.96
CA PRO A 80 6.78 14.90 6.21
C PRO A 80 5.44 14.65 5.52
N ASP A 81 4.51 15.60 5.57
CA ASP A 81 3.17 15.44 4.98
C ASP A 81 3.23 15.26 3.46
N LEU A 82 4.01 16.10 2.77
CA LEU A 82 4.21 15.99 1.33
C LEU A 82 4.89 14.66 0.95
N THR A 83 5.76 14.16 1.83
CA THR A 83 6.45 12.88 1.59
C THR A 83 5.51 11.71 1.78
N ILE A 84 4.60 11.76 2.74
CA ILE A 84 3.56 10.75 2.94
C ILE A 84 2.69 10.66 1.68
N ASP A 85 2.24 11.80 1.14
CA ASP A 85 1.47 11.83 -0.11
C ASP A 85 2.26 11.24 -1.29
N ALA A 86 3.55 11.57 -1.39
CA ALA A 86 4.43 11.04 -2.42
C ALA A 86 4.67 9.52 -2.26
N LEU A 87 4.80 9.03 -1.03
CA LEU A 87 4.90 7.59 -0.75
C LEU A 87 3.63 6.88 -1.22
N TYR A 88 2.44 7.35 -0.83
CA TYR A 88 1.20 6.75 -1.33
C TYR A 88 1.05 6.80 -2.85
N ALA A 89 1.54 7.86 -3.51
CA ALA A 89 1.38 7.99 -4.96
C ALA A 89 2.39 7.17 -5.79
N PHE A 90 3.61 6.94 -5.25
CA PHE A 90 4.73 6.43 -6.04
C PHE A 90 5.38 5.14 -5.50
N THR A 91 4.92 4.62 -4.36
CA THR A 91 5.42 3.37 -3.77
C THR A 91 4.27 2.41 -3.49
N ASP A 92 4.61 1.19 -3.10
CA ASP A 92 3.63 0.17 -2.74
C ASP A 92 3.00 0.43 -1.35
N CYS A 93 3.15 1.64 -0.80
CA CYS A 93 2.45 2.09 0.40
C CYS A 93 0.95 2.27 0.15
N GLU A 94 0.53 2.47 -1.10
CA GLU A 94 -0.87 2.34 -1.54
C GLU A 94 -0.93 1.34 -2.70
N VAL A 95 -1.73 0.29 -2.54
CA VAL A 95 -1.97 -0.68 -3.62
C VAL A 95 -3.45 -0.74 -3.95
N SER A 96 -3.70 -0.87 -5.25
CA SER A 96 -5.03 -1.08 -5.78
C SER A 96 -5.26 -2.58 -5.96
N ILE A 97 -6.29 -3.10 -5.31
CA ILE A 97 -6.76 -4.46 -5.51
C ILE A 97 -8.04 -4.39 -6.34
N SER A 98 -8.09 -5.18 -7.41
CA SER A 98 -9.28 -5.33 -8.24
C SER A 98 -9.96 -6.65 -7.89
N PRO A 99 -10.96 -6.65 -6.99
CA PRO A 99 -11.69 -7.86 -6.64
C PRO A 99 -12.39 -8.45 -7.86
N ASN A 100 -12.50 -9.78 -7.87
CA ASN A 100 -13.18 -10.51 -8.93
C ASN A 100 -13.82 -11.78 -8.35
N THR A 101 -15.11 -11.69 -8.08
CA THR A 101 -15.87 -12.80 -7.47
C THR A 101 -16.30 -13.79 -8.56
N CYS A 102 -15.41 -14.74 -8.85
CA CYS A 102 -15.65 -15.83 -9.79
C CYS A 102 -15.80 -17.13 -9.00
N VAL A 103 -16.93 -17.81 -9.17
CA VAL A 103 -17.23 -19.09 -8.52
C VAL A 103 -17.63 -20.13 -9.55
N ILE A 104 -17.50 -21.41 -9.18
CA ILE A 104 -18.02 -22.51 -10.00
C ILE A 104 -19.46 -22.78 -9.57
N LEU A 105 -20.40 -22.59 -10.50
CA LEU A 105 -21.81 -22.94 -10.35
C LEU A 105 -22.18 -23.87 -11.52
N ASP A 106 -22.73 -25.03 -11.21
CA ASP A 106 -23.10 -26.06 -12.21
C ASP A 106 -21.95 -26.39 -13.19
N ASP A 107 -20.76 -26.68 -12.66
CA ASP A 107 -19.53 -26.97 -13.40
C ASP A 107 -19.08 -25.87 -14.38
N LYS A 108 -19.56 -24.64 -14.21
CA LYS A 108 -19.21 -23.48 -15.04
C LYS A 108 -18.72 -22.29 -14.20
N PRO A 109 -17.72 -21.53 -14.70
CA PRO A 109 -17.30 -20.30 -14.05
C PRO A 109 -18.37 -19.22 -14.24
N VAL A 110 -18.85 -18.65 -13.13
CA VAL A 110 -19.82 -17.56 -13.11
C VAL A 110 -19.25 -16.40 -12.29
N PHE A 111 -19.45 -15.19 -12.78
CA PHE A 111 -19.10 -13.95 -12.09
C PHE A 111 -20.37 -13.39 -11.46
N LEU A 112 -20.37 -13.25 -10.13
CA LEU A 112 -21.55 -12.84 -9.37
C LEU A 112 -21.19 -11.68 -8.44
N ASN A 113 -22.21 -10.94 -8.01
CA ASN A 113 -22.05 -10.03 -6.89
C ASN A 113 -21.94 -10.85 -5.59
N VAL A 114 -21.12 -10.43 -4.64
CA VAL A 114 -21.00 -11.12 -3.34
C VAL A 114 -22.33 -11.17 -2.60
N ASN A 115 -23.20 -10.16 -2.77
CA ASN A 115 -24.54 -10.17 -2.18
C ASN A 115 -25.48 -11.22 -2.79
N GLU A 116 -25.22 -11.70 -4.02
CA GLU A 116 -25.98 -12.78 -4.64
C GLU A 116 -25.50 -14.16 -4.19
N LEU A 117 -24.31 -14.23 -3.58
CA LEU A 117 -23.70 -15.44 -3.05
C LEU A 117 -24.12 -15.73 -1.59
N LEU A 118 -24.40 -14.67 -0.80
CA LEU A 118 -24.72 -14.72 0.63
C LEU A 118 -26.22 -14.86 0.88
#